data_AF-A0A1J4JVK7-F1
#
_entry.id   AF-A0A1J4JVK7-F1
#
_cell.length_a   1.000
_cell.length_b   1.000
_cell.length_c   1.000
_cell.angle_alpha   90.00
_cell.angle_beta   90.00
_cell.angle_gamma   90.00
#
_symmetry.space_group_name_H-M   'P 1'
#
loop_
_entity.id
_entity.type
_entity.pdbx_description
1 polymer ?
#
loop_
_entity_poly.entity_id
_entity_poly.type
_entity_poly.pdbx_seq_one_letter_code
_entity_poly.pdbx_strand_id
1 'polypeptide(L)'
;MSDNSRNVQAMKREQKSTNKYSEVVSPSKQRSKNSDDSDNFAYFLESNEGYEYEEHFELVSEEEEEEEDEYEEEEIQNPKILALQDLNDKNFLNIIRDSPSFLEPVDASAFFKIVLSHFTNSKLSTKVGGEILYTIRRLLHKKKILQVFADKNIIELLPFDMKEYSDFLFSIVFDLINLNPNLFSQEFSNKEHFLLTVRHNPSKALSLLSKFSQKFINEDEIDEPWYFLDILVYGASSFIIPELVNNYCSLILFLNRNSDEYRTARFANFWHVFTKYLELSEPSCHSILYTSLSMMLEMSFSDEISRLEVPIDQIVVDLHSKSNCEAALSFIIAFTKIDSHRMNQSNLISALLEASEKNIKATIVLMTLASNKAIAKTIIGDGNWALKDLPAIVDTLRLFLVIFSHQKLRSLIVELENFPMILNRFLVEFSSPGIITIVCTIVRRIPLNQQIARRLAKNGFITTFIKTALNNNDEKKISSHSLLLIVNTLAPYGRSADFLEIIPFIGSLLNDRNLCEIASYSAVKLANDKKCVKMMLKENFDDFFEKNVKKHKSDIVRRNAKKFLLLIDKE
;
A
#
# COMPACT_ATOMS: atom_id res chain seq x y z
N MET A 1 -42.95 -31.65 -45.16
CA MET A 1 -42.04 -32.57 -44.44
C MET A 1 -41.08 -31.69 -43.66
N SER A 2 -41.53 -31.14 -42.54
CA SER A 2 -41.58 -31.72 -41.17
C SER A 2 -40.24 -31.62 -40.46
N ASP A 3 -40.29 -30.94 -39.31
CA ASP A 3 -39.31 -30.87 -38.21
C ASP A 3 -38.11 -29.91 -38.34
N ASN A 4 -38.36 -28.63 -38.01
CA ASN A 4 -37.48 -27.86 -37.11
C ASN A 4 -38.12 -26.52 -36.66
N SER A 5 -39.22 -26.58 -35.88
CA SER A 5 -39.86 -25.37 -35.33
C SER A 5 -40.41 -25.53 -33.91
N ARG A 6 -39.64 -26.14 -33.00
CA ARG A 6 -39.94 -26.11 -31.56
C ARG A 6 -38.64 -26.09 -30.76
N ASN A 7 -38.01 -24.92 -30.61
CA ASN A 7 -37.11 -24.62 -29.46
C ASN A 7 -36.68 -23.14 -29.30
N VAL A 8 -37.38 -22.16 -29.88
CA VAL A 8 -36.99 -20.72 -29.77
C VAL A 8 -38.05 -19.85 -29.06
N GLN A 9 -39.00 -20.44 -28.33
CA GLN A 9 -40.07 -19.69 -27.66
C GLN A 9 -40.09 -19.75 -26.12
N ALA A 10 -39.05 -20.29 -25.46
CA ALA A 10 -39.01 -20.40 -24.00
C ALA A 10 -38.07 -19.42 -23.26
N MET A 11 -37.38 -18.49 -23.95
CA MET A 11 -36.40 -17.58 -23.31
C MET A 11 -36.71 -16.07 -23.44
N LYS A 12 -37.96 -15.69 -23.73
CA LYS A 12 -38.39 -14.27 -23.84
C LYS A 12 -39.48 -13.83 -22.85
N ARG A 13 -39.66 -14.57 -21.75
CA ARG A 13 -40.63 -14.23 -20.70
C ARG A 13 -39.99 -14.28 -19.31
N GLU A 14 -39.06 -13.38 -19.01
CA GLU A 14 -38.66 -13.10 -17.62
C GLU A 14 -37.94 -11.75 -17.39
N GLN A 15 -38.03 -10.79 -18.31
CA GLN A 15 -37.50 -9.43 -18.13
C GLN A 15 -38.57 -8.37 -18.38
N LYS A 16 -39.66 -8.40 -17.62
CA LYS A 16 -40.65 -7.30 -17.52
C LYS A 16 -41.39 -7.32 -16.16
N SER A 17 -40.66 -7.01 -15.09
CA SER A 17 -41.18 -6.50 -13.80
C SER A 17 -39.93 -6.18 -12.99
N THR A 18 -39.56 -4.94 -12.68
CA THR A 18 -40.29 -4.00 -11.83
C THR A 18 -39.70 -2.61 -12.04
N ASN A 19 -40.54 -1.65 -12.38
CA ASN A 19 -40.20 -0.23 -12.42
C ASN A 19 -41.46 0.53 -12.00
N LYS A 20 -41.51 1.02 -10.75
CA LYS A 20 -42.44 2.05 -10.25
C LYS A 20 -42.14 2.31 -8.78
N TYR A 21 -41.51 3.46 -8.48
CA TYR A 21 -41.97 4.44 -7.50
C TYR A 21 -41.15 5.73 -7.70
N SER A 22 -41.82 6.75 -8.23
CA SER A 22 -41.52 8.18 -8.15
C SER A 22 -42.16 8.70 -6.84
N GLU A 23 -41.70 9.73 -6.12
CA GLU A 23 -41.59 11.13 -6.51
C GLU A 23 -40.96 11.98 -5.37
N VAL A 24 -40.22 13.02 -5.79
CA VAL A 24 -40.23 14.42 -5.28
C VAL A 24 -39.76 14.70 -3.84
N VAL A 25 -38.68 15.50 -3.70
CA VAL A 25 -38.68 16.91 -3.25
C VAL A 25 -37.26 17.48 -3.48
N SER A 26 -37.17 18.61 -4.20
CA SER A 26 -36.03 19.55 -4.16
C SER A 26 -36.32 20.65 -3.13
N PRO A 27 -35.30 21.36 -2.61
CA PRO A 27 -35.23 22.77 -3.04
C PRO A 27 -33.83 23.40 -3.12
N SER A 28 -33.67 24.18 -4.20
CA SER A 28 -33.09 25.53 -4.35
C SER A 28 -31.78 26.00 -3.69
N LYS A 29 -30.97 26.59 -4.58
CA LYS A 29 -29.91 27.60 -4.43
C LYS A 29 -30.27 28.83 -3.56
N GLN A 30 -29.31 29.29 -2.75
CA GLN A 30 -28.95 30.71 -2.47
C GLN A 30 -27.44 30.75 -2.10
N ARG A 31 -26.54 31.26 -2.95
CA ARG A 31 -26.01 32.64 -3.08
C ARG A 31 -25.41 33.29 -1.81
N SER A 32 -24.07 33.19 -1.72
CA SER A 32 -23.05 34.17 -1.28
C SER A 32 -23.24 34.99 0.00
N LYS A 33 -22.24 34.93 0.89
CA LYS A 33 -21.50 36.11 1.36
C LYS A 33 -20.16 35.72 2.03
N ASN A 34 -19.18 36.58 1.80
CA ASN A 34 -17.84 36.58 2.39
C ASN A 34 -17.86 36.92 3.89
N SER A 35 -16.94 36.33 4.64
CA SER A 35 -16.04 36.96 5.62
C SER A 35 -15.07 35.83 6.05
N ASP A 36 -13.76 35.99 5.87
CA ASP A 36 -12.87 36.61 6.86
C ASP A 36 -13.23 36.14 8.28
N ASP A 37 -12.50 35.13 8.74
CA ASP A 37 -11.90 35.12 10.07
C ASP A 37 -10.88 33.96 10.12
N SER A 38 -9.63 34.37 9.90
CA SER A 38 -8.45 33.76 10.51
C SER A 38 -8.55 33.87 12.03
N ASP A 39 -7.78 33.02 12.71
CA ASP A 39 -7.46 33.10 14.14
C ASP A 39 -8.52 32.58 15.12
N ASN A 40 -8.49 31.26 15.37
CA ASN A 40 -8.44 30.69 16.72
C ASN A 40 -8.53 29.16 16.66
N PHE A 41 -7.39 28.49 16.58
CA PHE A 41 -7.23 27.12 17.10
C PHE A 41 -5.77 26.96 17.54
N ALA A 42 -5.38 27.79 18.50
CA ALA A 42 -4.15 27.67 19.25
C ALA A 42 -4.54 27.68 20.72
N TYR A 43 -4.82 26.51 21.28
CA TYR A 43 -4.75 26.18 22.71
C TYR A 43 -5.22 24.72 22.87
N PHE A 44 -4.34 23.78 22.53
CA PHE A 44 -4.33 22.40 23.07
C PHE A 44 -2.99 21.75 22.66
N LEU A 45 -1.91 22.30 23.20
CA LEU A 45 -0.57 21.72 23.17
C LEU A 45 0.04 21.98 24.55
N GLU A 46 -0.21 21.06 25.48
CA GLU A 46 0.58 20.87 26.71
C GLU A 46 -0.01 19.68 27.47
N SER A 47 0.37 18.47 27.03
CA SER A 47 0.48 17.23 27.82
C SER A 47 0.47 16.04 26.86
N ASN A 48 1.64 15.66 26.36
CA ASN A 48 1.87 14.31 25.86
C ASN A 48 3.33 14.01 26.12
N GLU A 49 3.58 13.53 27.33
CA GLU A 49 4.78 12.79 27.67
C GLU A 49 4.88 11.62 26.69
N GLY A 50 6.06 11.47 26.10
CA GLY A 50 6.36 10.39 25.19
C GLY A 50 6.36 9.08 25.96
N TYR A 51 5.52 8.14 25.52
CA TYR A 51 5.75 6.74 25.81
C TYR A 51 6.82 6.24 24.85
N GLU A 52 8.08 6.48 25.22
CA GLU A 52 9.19 5.69 24.72
C GLU A 52 8.99 4.27 25.28
N TYR A 53 8.63 3.33 24.41
CA TYR A 53 8.90 1.91 24.67
C TYR A 53 10.40 1.69 24.48
N GLU A 54 11.19 2.27 25.38
CA GLU A 54 12.53 1.78 25.62
C GLU A 54 12.42 0.40 26.28
N GLU A 55 13.29 -0.49 25.84
CA GLU A 55 13.51 -1.83 26.35
C GLU A 55 14.14 -1.74 27.76
N HIS A 56 13.47 -1.06 28.69
CA HIS A 56 13.79 -1.04 30.11
C HIS A 56 12.88 -2.04 30.82
N PHE A 57 13.36 -3.29 30.85
CA PHE A 57 13.07 -4.19 31.97
C PHE A 57 13.76 -3.58 33.19
N GLU A 58 13.14 -2.56 33.81
CA GLU A 58 13.38 -2.32 35.23
C GLU A 58 12.85 -3.55 35.95
N LEU A 59 13.78 -4.34 36.50
CA LEU A 59 13.51 -5.24 37.59
C LEU A 59 12.97 -4.39 38.74
N VAL A 60 11.65 -4.17 38.74
CA VAL A 60 10.94 -3.88 39.98
C VAL A 60 11.05 -5.17 40.77
N SER A 61 12.09 -5.26 41.60
CA SER A 61 12.10 -6.18 42.73
C SER A 61 11.07 -5.65 43.73
N GLU A 62 9.79 -5.85 43.42
CA GLU A 62 8.82 -6.05 44.48
C GLU A 62 9.30 -7.32 45.17
N GLU A 63 9.86 -7.15 46.37
CA GLU A 63 9.93 -8.22 47.36
C GLU A 63 8.48 -8.59 47.67
N GLU A 64 7.83 -9.32 46.77
CA GLU A 64 6.70 -10.15 47.12
C GLU A 64 7.26 -11.14 48.13
N GLU A 65 6.81 -11.01 49.38
CA GLU A 65 6.94 -12.06 50.36
C GLU A 65 6.29 -13.30 49.71
N GLU A 66 7.11 -14.21 49.17
CA GLU A 66 6.69 -15.55 48.80
C GLU A 66 6.09 -16.16 50.07
N GLU A 67 4.75 -16.07 50.20
CA GLU A 67 4.01 -16.95 51.08
C GLU A 67 4.35 -18.36 50.59
N GLU A 68 5.32 -19.00 51.25
CA GLU A 68 5.56 -20.43 51.14
C GLU A 68 4.25 -21.10 51.54
N ASP A 69 3.37 -21.31 50.57
CA ASP A 69 2.19 -22.15 50.72
C ASP A 69 2.69 -23.47 51.27
N GLU A 70 2.41 -23.71 52.55
CA GLU A 70 2.75 -24.92 53.28
C GLU A 70 1.98 -26.05 52.58
N TYR A 71 2.59 -26.64 51.55
CA TYR A 71 2.00 -27.73 50.78
C TYR A 71 1.77 -28.88 51.75
N GLU A 72 0.54 -29.05 52.20
CA GLU A 72 0.12 -30.23 52.96
C GLU A 72 0.64 -31.46 52.19
N GLU A 73 1.54 -32.23 52.82
CA GLU A 73 2.07 -33.46 52.24
C GLU A 73 0.90 -34.41 51.94
N GLU A 74 0.46 -34.43 50.67
CA GLU A 74 -0.66 -35.27 50.24
C GLU A 74 -0.30 -36.74 50.53
N GLU A 75 -1.02 -37.36 51.48
CA GLU A 75 -0.74 -38.72 51.93
C GLU A 75 -0.96 -39.72 50.77
N ILE A 76 0.13 -40.28 50.25
CA ILE A 76 0.09 -41.20 49.09
C ILE A 76 -0.51 -42.53 49.55
N GLN A 77 -1.75 -42.81 49.15
CA GLN A 77 -2.46 -44.02 49.60
C GLN A 77 -2.05 -45.26 48.80
N ASN A 78 -1.61 -45.09 47.55
CA ASN A 78 -1.30 -46.19 46.66
C ASN A 78 0.21 -46.55 46.67
N PRO A 79 0.60 -47.74 47.18
CA PRO A 79 2.01 -48.14 47.27
C PRO A 79 2.68 -48.28 45.89
N LYS A 80 1.90 -48.47 44.82
CA LYS A 80 2.46 -48.48 43.46
C LYS A 80 3.01 -47.12 43.04
N ILE A 81 2.45 -46.03 43.56
CA ILE A 81 2.90 -44.67 43.24
C ILE A 81 4.20 -44.37 43.98
N LEU A 82 4.33 -44.82 45.23
CA LEU A 82 5.60 -44.74 45.98
C LEU A 82 6.74 -45.47 45.27
N ALA A 83 6.47 -46.62 44.65
CA ALA A 83 7.47 -47.36 43.87
C ALA A 83 7.97 -46.58 42.63
N LEU A 84 7.24 -45.55 42.17
CA LEU A 84 7.70 -44.67 41.08
C LEU A 84 8.75 -43.65 41.53
N GLN A 85 9.10 -43.56 42.81
CA GLN A 85 10.18 -42.68 43.27
C GLN A 85 11.58 -43.18 42.85
N ASP A 86 11.75 -44.48 42.60
CA ASP A 86 13.02 -45.05 42.14
C ASP A 86 12.97 -45.40 40.64
N LEU A 87 13.70 -44.63 39.82
CA LEU A 87 13.88 -44.92 38.40
C LEU A 87 14.55 -46.27 38.11
N ASN A 88 15.25 -46.85 39.09
CA ASN A 88 15.92 -48.14 38.95
C ASN A 88 15.03 -49.33 39.33
N ASP A 89 13.81 -49.11 39.80
CA ASP A 89 12.88 -50.20 40.07
C ASP A 89 12.61 -50.96 38.76
N LYS A 90 12.80 -52.28 38.77
CA LYS A 90 12.57 -53.17 37.63
C LYS A 90 11.12 -53.09 37.12
N ASN A 91 10.19 -52.70 37.99
CA ASN A 91 8.78 -52.56 37.67
C ASN A 91 8.38 -51.14 37.26
N PHE A 92 9.27 -50.15 37.33
CA PHE A 92 8.96 -48.73 37.07
C PHE A 92 8.14 -48.55 35.78
N LEU A 93 8.63 -49.07 34.65
CA LEU A 93 7.95 -48.94 33.36
C LEU A 93 6.62 -49.68 33.29
N ASN A 94 6.50 -50.83 33.96
CA ASN A 94 5.23 -51.57 34.00
C ASN A 94 4.20 -50.79 34.81
N ILE A 95 4.60 -50.24 35.96
CA ILE A 95 3.73 -49.42 36.82
C ILE A 95 3.27 -48.16 36.07
N ILE A 96 4.18 -47.45 35.39
CA ILE A 96 3.83 -46.29 34.55
C ILE A 96 2.78 -46.68 33.50
N ARG A 97 3.03 -47.74 32.72
CA ARG A 97 2.11 -48.20 31.65
C ARG A 97 0.75 -48.62 32.13
N ASP A 98 0.70 -49.22 33.32
CA ASP A 98 -0.50 -49.72 33.95
C ASP A 98 -1.26 -48.63 34.73
N SER A 99 -0.62 -47.48 35.02
CA SER A 99 -1.23 -46.39 35.79
C SER A 99 -2.58 -45.91 35.24
N PRO A 100 -2.86 -45.88 33.92
CA PRO A 100 -4.19 -45.55 33.44
C PRO A 100 -5.28 -46.53 33.85
N SER A 101 -4.96 -47.73 34.34
CA SER A 101 -5.94 -48.70 34.82
C SER A 101 -6.27 -48.54 36.31
N PHE A 102 -5.36 -48.00 37.13
CA PHE A 102 -5.51 -47.99 38.58
C PHE A 102 -5.38 -46.61 39.24
N LEU A 103 -4.93 -45.57 38.52
CA LEU A 103 -4.79 -44.24 39.09
C LEU A 103 -6.17 -43.61 39.34
N GLU A 104 -6.42 -43.29 40.61
CA GLU A 104 -7.60 -42.58 41.09
C GLU A 104 -7.32 -41.07 41.25
N PRO A 105 -8.35 -40.21 41.25
CA PRO A 105 -8.17 -38.76 41.34
C PRO A 105 -7.43 -38.28 42.58
N VAL A 106 -7.67 -38.94 43.73
CA VAL A 106 -7.04 -38.57 45.01
C VAL A 106 -5.51 -38.74 44.99
N ASP A 107 -5.01 -39.67 44.18
CA ASP A 107 -3.58 -39.94 44.08
C ASP A 107 -2.92 -39.23 42.87
N ALA A 108 -3.70 -38.55 42.03
CA ALA A 108 -3.23 -38.07 40.73
C ALA A 108 -2.19 -36.95 40.83
N SER A 109 -2.38 -36.01 41.76
CA SER A 109 -1.45 -34.90 42.01
C SER A 109 -0.06 -35.43 42.43
N ALA A 110 -0.01 -36.28 43.45
CA ALA A 110 1.22 -36.94 43.89
C ALA A 110 1.88 -37.77 42.79
N PHE A 111 1.08 -38.52 42.00
CA PHE A 111 1.59 -39.26 40.84
C PHE A 111 2.31 -38.33 39.86
N PHE A 112 1.67 -37.23 39.44
CA PHE A 112 2.28 -36.31 38.47
C PHE A 112 3.57 -35.68 39.00
N LYS A 113 3.57 -35.20 40.26
CA LYS A 113 4.76 -34.61 40.89
C LYS A 113 5.93 -35.60 40.91
N ILE A 114 5.70 -36.85 41.31
CA ILE A 114 6.73 -37.89 41.36
C ILE A 114 7.29 -38.16 39.96
N VAL A 115 6.43 -38.44 38.99
CA VAL A 115 6.91 -38.84 37.65
C VAL A 115 7.58 -37.69 36.90
N LEU A 116 7.11 -36.44 37.11
CA LEU A 116 7.71 -35.25 36.49
C LEU A 116 9.01 -34.81 37.15
N SER A 117 9.18 -35.04 38.47
CA SER A 117 10.46 -34.77 39.15
C SER A 117 11.65 -35.50 38.54
N HIS A 118 11.42 -36.65 37.88
CA HIS A 118 12.47 -37.42 37.22
C HIS A 118 13.11 -36.71 36.04
N PHE A 119 12.46 -35.70 35.45
CA PHE A 119 13.06 -34.92 34.37
C PHE A 119 14.22 -34.07 34.88
N THR A 120 14.31 -33.75 36.17
CA THR A 120 15.50 -33.12 36.75
C THR A 120 16.71 -34.06 36.81
N ASN A 121 16.51 -35.37 36.63
CA ASN A 121 17.55 -36.37 36.73
C ASN A 121 18.27 -36.58 35.38
N SER A 122 19.55 -36.23 35.33
CA SER A 122 20.42 -36.41 34.15
C SER A 122 20.58 -37.85 33.68
N LYS A 123 20.18 -38.85 34.48
CA LYS A 123 20.19 -40.28 34.10
C LYS A 123 18.91 -40.73 33.39
N LEU A 124 17.90 -39.87 33.29
CA LEU A 124 16.63 -40.22 32.63
C LEU A 124 16.87 -40.47 31.13
N SER A 125 16.64 -41.69 30.68
CA SER A 125 16.72 -42.00 29.25
C SER A 125 15.51 -41.45 28.49
N THR A 126 15.71 -40.99 27.26
CA THR A 126 14.63 -40.46 26.38
C THR A 126 13.47 -41.44 26.22
N LYS A 127 13.74 -42.75 26.22
CA LYS A 127 12.70 -43.79 26.14
C LYS A 127 11.80 -43.81 27.38
N VAL A 128 12.40 -43.68 28.57
CA VAL A 128 11.66 -43.68 29.84
C VAL A 128 10.88 -42.37 29.98
N GLY A 129 11.52 -41.22 29.74
CA GLY A 129 10.84 -39.92 29.76
C GLY A 129 9.67 -39.86 28.75
N GLY A 130 9.86 -40.39 27.54
CA GLY A 130 8.79 -40.50 26.55
C GLY A 130 7.61 -41.36 27.01
N GLU A 131 7.87 -42.48 27.71
CA GLU A 131 6.80 -43.32 28.29
C GLU A 131 6.04 -42.60 29.42
N ILE A 132 6.74 -41.82 30.25
CA ILE A 132 6.11 -40.98 31.28
C ILE A 132 5.14 -39.99 30.63
N LEU A 133 5.61 -39.20 29.66
CA LEU A 133 4.77 -38.20 28.98
C LEU A 133 3.63 -38.83 28.18
N TYR A 134 3.87 -39.96 27.51
CA TYR A 134 2.82 -40.72 26.83
C TYR A 134 1.74 -41.23 27.79
N THR A 135 2.14 -41.66 28.99
CA THR A 135 1.21 -42.11 30.03
C THR A 135 0.40 -40.94 30.59
N ILE A 136 1.04 -39.80 30.87
CA ILE A 136 0.37 -38.56 31.27
C ILE A 136 -0.71 -38.21 30.24
N ARG A 137 -0.35 -38.19 28.95
CA ARG A 137 -1.30 -37.95 27.84
C ARG A 137 -2.53 -38.87 27.89
N ARG A 138 -2.34 -40.18 28.13
CA ARG A 138 -3.44 -41.15 28.27
C ARG A 138 -4.32 -40.87 29.50
N LEU A 139 -3.72 -40.47 30.60
CA LEU A 139 -4.42 -40.15 31.85
C LEU A 139 -5.32 -38.92 31.70
N LEU A 140 -4.87 -37.91 30.96
CA LEU A 140 -5.63 -36.67 30.72
C LEU A 140 -6.98 -36.89 30.01
N HIS A 141 -7.18 -38.03 29.35
CA HIS A 141 -8.48 -38.37 28.77
C HIS A 141 -9.53 -38.79 29.82
N LYS A 142 -9.11 -39.04 31.07
CA LYS A 142 -10.04 -39.26 32.18
C LYS A 142 -10.43 -37.91 32.79
N LYS A 143 -11.69 -37.49 32.62
CA LYS A 143 -12.20 -36.18 33.08
C LYS A 143 -11.82 -35.80 34.51
N LYS A 144 -11.91 -36.73 35.47
CA LYS A 144 -11.56 -36.45 36.88
C LYS A 144 -10.05 -36.25 37.08
N ILE A 145 -9.21 -36.96 36.33
CA ILE A 145 -7.75 -36.80 36.40
C ILE A 145 -7.34 -35.50 35.73
N LEU A 146 -7.95 -35.16 34.59
CA LEU A 146 -7.77 -33.86 33.93
C LEU A 146 -8.11 -32.69 34.86
N GLN A 147 -9.19 -32.81 35.63
CA GLN A 147 -9.56 -31.78 36.60
C GLN A 147 -8.46 -31.59 37.65
N VAL A 148 -7.91 -32.68 38.22
CA VAL A 148 -6.79 -32.57 39.17
C VAL A 148 -5.55 -31.98 38.51
N PHE A 149 -5.27 -32.35 37.26
CA PHE A 149 -4.17 -31.78 36.48
C PHE A 149 -4.32 -30.26 36.30
N ALA A 150 -5.55 -29.80 36.09
CA ALA A 150 -5.92 -28.40 35.98
C ALA A 150 -5.81 -27.67 37.31
N ASP A 151 -6.51 -28.15 38.33
CA ASP A 151 -6.61 -27.49 39.64
C ASP A 151 -5.25 -27.34 40.35
N LYS A 152 -4.28 -28.19 40.00
CA LYS A 152 -2.94 -28.21 40.58
C LYS A 152 -1.85 -27.64 39.66
N ASN A 153 -2.23 -26.98 38.54
CA ASN A 153 -1.32 -26.39 37.55
C ASN A 153 -0.17 -27.30 37.11
N ILE A 154 -0.43 -28.61 36.99
CA ILE A 154 0.60 -29.61 36.69
C ILE A 154 1.23 -29.38 35.30
N ILE A 155 0.52 -28.66 34.41
CA ILE A 155 1.02 -28.30 33.09
C ILE A 155 2.37 -27.57 33.13
N GLU A 156 2.62 -26.78 34.16
CA GLU A 156 3.86 -26.00 34.34
C GLU A 156 5.05 -26.89 34.72
N LEU A 157 4.80 -28.05 35.34
CA LEU A 157 5.83 -29.03 35.71
C LEU A 157 6.34 -29.86 34.52
N LEU A 158 5.81 -29.64 33.32
CA LEU A 158 6.24 -30.35 32.13
C LEU A 158 7.63 -29.86 31.65
N PRO A 159 8.48 -30.76 31.12
CA PRO A 159 9.88 -30.45 30.78
C PRO A 159 10.03 -29.70 29.44
N PHE A 160 9.51 -28.47 29.33
CA PHE A 160 9.50 -27.69 28.08
C PHE A 160 10.87 -27.24 27.58
N ASP A 161 11.86 -27.21 28.47
CA ASP A 161 13.26 -26.90 28.20
C ASP A 161 14.01 -28.06 27.50
N MET A 162 13.43 -29.27 27.54
CA MET A 162 14.07 -30.48 27.03
C MET A 162 13.64 -30.81 25.59
N LYS A 163 14.48 -30.40 24.64
CA LYS A 163 14.23 -30.57 23.20
C LYS A 163 13.84 -32.00 22.79
N GLU A 164 14.44 -33.04 23.37
CA GLU A 164 14.14 -34.43 22.99
C GLU A 164 12.70 -34.85 23.25
N TYR A 165 11.99 -34.16 24.15
CA TYR A 165 10.62 -34.48 24.53
C TYR A 165 9.57 -33.60 23.84
N SER A 166 9.99 -32.62 23.03
CA SER A 166 9.10 -31.63 22.38
C SER A 166 7.89 -32.28 21.69
N ASP A 167 8.09 -33.39 20.98
CA ASP A 167 7.02 -34.08 20.24
C ASP A 167 5.93 -34.68 21.15
N PHE A 168 6.32 -35.16 22.34
CA PHE A 168 5.38 -35.63 23.35
C PHE A 168 4.62 -34.45 23.96
N LEU A 169 5.32 -33.35 24.23
CA LEU A 169 4.71 -32.12 24.77
C LEU A 169 3.70 -31.52 23.81
N PHE A 170 4.02 -31.40 22.52
CA PHE A 170 3.05 -30.96 21.50
C PHE A 170 1.82 -31.86 21.44
N SER A 171 1.99 -33.17 21.64
CA SER A 171 0.88 -34.13 21.66
C SER A 171 -0.02 -33.95 22.88
N ILE A 172 0.57 -33.67 24.05
CA ILE A 172 -0.18 -33.33 25.27
C ILE A 172 -0.94 -32.02 25.07
N VAL A 173 -0.27 -30.96 24.63
CA VAL A 173 -0.90 -29.65 24.39
C VAL A 173 -2.02 -29.75 23.37
N PHE A 174 -1.84 -30.53 22.30
CA PHE A 174 -2.90 -30.80 21.33
C PHE A 174 -4.15 -31.40 21.99
N ASP A 175 -3.99 -32.40 22.85
CA ASP A 175 -5.11 -33.01 23.54
C ASP A 175 -5.75 -32.00 24.51
N LEU A 176 -4.96 -31.21 25.23
CA LEU A 176 -5.45 -30.17 26.13
C LEU A 176 -6.28 -29.10 25.41
N ILE A 177 -5.88 -28.64 24.21
CA ILE A 177 -6.69 -27.73 23.38
C ILE A 177 -8.10 -28.31 23.14
N ASN A 178 -8.19 -29.62 22.90
CA ASN A 178 -9.47 -30.28 22.64
C ASN A 178 -10.27 -30.55 23.91
N LEU A 179 -9.60 -30.90 25.02
CA LEU A 179 -10.23 -31.36 26.26
C LEU A 179 -10.57 -30.23 27.24
N ASN A 180 -9.67 -29.27 27.45
CA ASN A 180 -9.86 -28.13 28.34
C ASN A 180 -8.96 -26.95 27.90
N PRO A 181 -9.41 -26.10 26.96
CA PRO A 181 -8.60 -25.01 26.40
C PRO A 181 -8.30 -23.87 27.39
N ASN A 182 -9.02 -23.77 28.50
CA ASN A 182 -8.83 -22.72 29.52
C ASN A 182 -7.63 -22.99 30.45
N LEU A 183 -6.86 -24.06 30.20
CA LEU A 183 -5.66 -24.41 30.96
C LEU A 183 -4.44 -23.55 30.65
N PHE A 184 -4.46 -22.78 29.56
CA PHE A 184 -3.28 -22.07 29.09
C PHE A 184 -3.17 -20.71 29.76
N SER A 185 -2.51 -20.69 30.92
CA SER A 185 -2.20 -19.50 31.71
C SER A 185 -1.07 -18.66 31.11
N GLN A 186 -0.82 -17.50 31.73
CA GLN A 186 0.31 -16.64 31.43
C GLN A 186 1.64 -17.36 31.69
N GLU A 187 1.73 -18.07 32.81
CA GLU A 187 2.88 -18.82 33.29
C GLU A 187 3.24 -19.93 32.29
N PHE A 188 2.24 -20.69 31.84
CA PHE A 188 2.45 -21.71 30.80
C PHE A 188 2.94 -21.12 29.47
N SER A 189 2.43 -19.95 29.09
CA SER A 189 2.72 -19.33 27.78
C SER A 189 4.05 -18.55 27.75
N ASN A 190 4.74 -18.44 28.89
CA ASN A 190 5.91 -17.60 29.06
C ASN A 190 7.18 -18.17 28.39
N LYS A 191 8.28 -17.41 28.49
CA LYS A 191 9.61 -17.71 27.91
C LYS A 191 10.30 -18.94 28.49
N GLU A 192 9.87 -19.43 29.65
CA GLU A 192 10.48 -20.53 30.38
C GLU A 192 9.73 -21.86 30.16
N HIS A 193 8.48 -21.77 29.69
CA HIS A 193 7.64 -22.93 29.42
C HIS A 193 7.42 -23.11 27.92
N PHE A 194 6.17 -22.99 27.45
CA PHE A 194 5.81 -23.43 26.11
C PHE A 194 6.55 -22.67 25.00
N LEU A 195 6.93 -21.40 25.22
CA LEU A 195 7.69 -20.62 24.24
C LEU A 195 9.10 -21.18 23.99
N LEU A 196 9.71 -21.93 24.93
CA LEU A 196 10.94 -22.69 24.66
C LEU A 196 10.69 -23.79 23.63
N THR A 197 9.61 -24.54 23.82
CA THR A 197 9.22 -25.63 22.91
C THR A 197 8.83 -25.10 21.53
N VAL A 198 8.25 -23.89 21.43
CA VAL A 198 8.02 -23.19 20.16
C VAL A 198 9.32 -23.04 19.36
N ARG A 199 10.43 -22.66 20.01
CA ARG A 199 11.74 -22.52 19.34
C ARG A 199 12.30 -23.85 18.85
N HIS A 200 11.95 -24.96 19.50
CA HIS A 200 12.40 -26.30 19.11
C HIS A 200 11.72 -26.81 17.84
N ASN A 201 10.41 -26.53 17.67
CA ASN A 201 9.67 -26.90 16.46
C ASN A 201 8.55 -25.89 16.16
N PRO A 202 8.88 -24.75 15.53
CA PRO A 202 7.91 -23.69 15.30
C PRO A 202 6.77 -24.10 14.38
N SER A 203 6.99 -25.06 13.48
CA SER A 203 5.94 -25.58 12.58
C SER A 203 4.81 -26.29 13.34
N LYS A 204 5.17 -27.18 14.28
CA LYS A 204 4.18 -27.86 15.13
C LYS A 204 3.49 -26.88 16.07
N ALA A 205 4.26 -25.98 16.69
CA ALA A 205 3.69 -24.94 17.55
C ALA A 205 2.67 -24.08 16.81
N LEU A 206 3.00 -23.61 15.59
CA LEU A 206 2.10 -22.82 14.76
C LEU A 206 0.83 -23.60 14.37
N SER A 207 0.94 -24.91 14.16
CA SER A 207 -0.21 -25.78 13.90
C SER A 207 -1.15 -25.88 15.11
N LEU A 208 -0.59 -25.95 16.33
CA LEU A 208 -1.39 -25.92 17.57
C LEU A 208 -2.06 -24.56 17.79
N LEU A 209 -1.31 -23.47 17.61
CA LEU A 209 -1.86 -22.11 17.69
C LEU A 209 -2.98 -21.90 16.68
N SER A 210 -2.84 -22.44 15.47
CA SER A 210 -3.90 -22.42 14.45
C SER A 210 -5.14 -23.20 14.88
N LYS A 211 -4.96 -24.40 15.45
CA LYS A 211 -6.08 -25.20 15.97
C LYS A 211 -6.77 -24.51 17.14
N PHE A 212 -6.02 -23.93 18.07
CA PHE A 212 -6.57 -23.17 19.19
C PHE A 212 -7.32 -21.93 18.70
N SER A 213 -6.75 -21.19 17.74
CA SER A 213 -7.40 -20.03 17.11
C SER A 213 -8.73 -20.41 16.45
N GLN A 214 -8.80 -21.54 15.76
CA GLN A 214 -10.06 -22.03 15.19
C GLN A 214 -11.07 -22.38 16.28
N LYS A 215 -10.62 -22.94 17.40
CA LYS A 215 -11.50 -23.27 18.53
C LYS A 215 -12.06 -21.97 19.13
N PHE A 216 -11.18 -21.02 19.46
CA PHE A 216 -11.55 -19.68 19.95
C PHE A 216 -12.58 -18.98 19.06
N ILE A 217 -12.40 -18.99 17.74
CA ILE A 217 -13.31 -18.30 16.82
C ILE A 217 -14.66 -19.02 16.66
N ASN A 218 -14.68 -20.35 16.73
CA ASN A 218 -15.89 -21.13 16.41
C ASN A 218 -16.67 -21.56 17.65
N GLU A 219 -16.03 -21.56 18.82
CA GLU A 219 -16.55 -22.11 20.06
C GLU A 219 -16.42 -21.04 21.15
N ASP A 220 -17.56 -20.62 21.72
CA ASP A 220 -17.63 -19.66 22.84
C ASP A 220 -17.23 -20.34 24.18
N GLU A 221 -16.23 -21.21 24.16
CA GLU A 221 -15.78 -22.02 25.33
C GLU A 221 -14.48 -21.52 25.96
N ILE A 222 -13.82 -20.52 25.34
CA ILE A 222 -12.51 -20.04 25.77
C ILE A 222 -12.65 -18.67 26.41
N ASP A 223 -12.43 -18.60 27.72
CA ASP A 223 -12.64 -17.39 28.52
C ASP A 223 -11.52 -16.36 28.29
N GLU A 224 -10.26 -16.83 28.34
CA GLU A 224 -9.06 -15.96 28.23
C GLU A 224 -8.07 -16.53 27.21
N PRO A 225 -8.32 -16.33 25.90
CA PRO A 225 -7.47 -16.89 24.83
C PRO A 225 -6.12 -16.17 24.68
N TRP A 226 -5.94 -15.02 25.33
CA TRP A 226 -4.84 -14.09 25.03
C TRP A 226 -3.49 -14.65 25.38
N TYR A 227 -3.31 -15.27 26.54
CA TYR A 227 -2.01 -15.78 26.98
C TYR A 227 -1.41 -16.73 25.94
N PHE A 228 -2.21 -17.67 25.44
CA PHE A 228 -1.75 -18.62 24.44
C PHE A 228 -1.62 -18.01 23.04
N LEU A 229 -2.54 -17.12 22.65
CA LEU A 229 -2.46 -16.47 21.32
C LEU A 229 -1.33 -15.44 21.24
N ASP A 230 -0.93 -14.81 22.34
CA ASP A 230 0.13 -13.81 22.38
C ASP A 230 1.53 -14.41 22.20
N ILE A 231 1.65 -15.74 22.24
CA ILE A 231 2.82 -16.46 21.71
C ILE A 231 3.07 -16.09 20.24
N LEU A 232 2.03 -15.77 19.45
CA LEU A 232 2.20 -15.29 18.08
C LEU A 232 2.94 -13.95 18.03
N VAL A 233 2.82 -13.10 19.07
CA VAL A 233 3.54 -11.83 19.18
C VAL A 233 4.96 -12.08 19.71
N TYR A 234 5.08 -12.72 20.87
CA TYR A 234 6.37 -12.91 21.56
C TYR A 234 7.31 -13.89 20.85
N GLY A 235 6.74 -14.86 20.14
CA GLY A 235 7.44 -15.89 19.38
C GLY A 235 7.68 -15.56 17.91
N ALA A 236 7.39 -14.33 17.46
CA ALA A 236 7.44 -13.94 16.05
C ALA A 236 8.74 -14.33 15.33
N SER A 237 9.91 -14.21 16.00
CA SER A 237 11.22 -14.60 15.42
C SER A 237 11.29 -16.07 15.01
N SER A 238 10.53 -16.94 15.66
CA SER A 238 10.51 -18.38 15.36
C SER A 238 9.60 -18.69 14.17
N PHE A 239 8.69 -17.79 13.81
CA PHE A 239 7.70 -17.99 12.76
C PHE A 239 7.98 -17.19 11.48
N ILE A 240 8.67 -16.06 11.59
CA ILE A 240 9.06 -15.22 10.45
C ILE A 240 10.38 -15.75 9.87
N ILE A 241 10.27 -16.95 9.31
CA ILE A 241 11.30 -17.63 8.52
C ILE A 241 10.67 -18.06 7.18
N PRO A 242 11.46 -18.27 6.11
CA PRO A 242 10.93 -18.48 4.76
C PRO A 242 9.91 -19.61 4.66
N GLU A 243 10.07 -20.68 5.43
CA GLU A 243 9.21 -21.86 5.42
C GLU A 243 7.85 -21.64 6.12
N LEU A 244 7.78 -20.72 7.09
CA LEU A 244 6.63 -20.58 7.99
C LEU A 244 5.91 -19.24 7.89
N VAL A 245 6.57 -18.19 7.40
CA VAL A 245 6.04 -16.81 7.40
C VAL A 245 4.67 -16.72 6.72
N ASN A 246 4.42 -17.48 5.66
CA ASN A 246 3.12 -17.50 4.99
C ASN A 246 2.00 -18.02 5.91
N ASN A 247 2.23 -19.15 6.57
CA ASN A 247 1.23 -19.76 7.45
C ASN A 247 1.01 -18.89 8.69
N TYR A 248 2.09 -18.30 9.21
CA TYR A 248 2.05 -17.41 10.35
C TYR A 248 1.24 -16.14 10.07
N CYS A 249 1.56 -15.45 8.98
CA CYS A 249 0.80 -14.26 8.58
C CYS A 249 -0.66 -14.60 8.27
N SER A 250 -0.92 -15.73 7.61
CA SER A 250 -2.29 -16.19 7.33
C SER A 250 -3.10 -16.42 8.60
N LEU A 251 -2.49 -16.97 9.65
CA LEU A 251 -3.13 -17.18 10.94
C LEU A 251 -3.47 -15.84 11.62
N ILE A 252 -2.54 -14.89 11.63
CA ILE A 252 -2.77 -13.56 12.20
C ILE A 252 -3.91 -12.85 11.46
N LEU A 253 -3.91 -12.90 10.13
CA LEU A 253 -4.97 -12.31 9.31
C LEU A 253 -6.30 -13.01 9.53
N PHE A 254 -6.31 -14.33 9.73
CA PHE A 254 -7.51 -15.07 10.08
C PHE A 254 -8.10 -14.59 11.42
N LEU A 255 -7.27 -14.46 12.46
CA LEU A 255 -7.73 -13.97 13.78
C LEU A 255 -8.27 -12.54 13.68
N ASN A 256 -7.53 -11.62 13.06
CA ASN A 256 -7.95 -10.23 12.90
C ASN A 256 -9.24 -10.09 12.07
N ARG A 257 -9.47 -10.99 11.10
CA ARG A 257 -10.67 -10.95 10.25
C ARG A 257 -11.92 -11.49 10.94
N ASN A 258 -11.76 -12.47 11.84
CA ASN A 258 -12.89 -13.21 12.41
C ASN A 258 -13.19 -12.86 13.86
N SER A 259 -12.32 -12.14 14.58
CA SER A 259 -12.59 -11.60 15.91
C SER A 259 -12.29 -10.11 15.97
N ASP A 260 -13.35 -9.31 16.15
CA ASP A 260 -13.23 -7.86 16.31
C ASP A 260 -12.49 -7.51 17.61
N GLU A 261 -12.76 -8.26 18.69
CA GLU A 261 -12.09 -8.11 19.98
C GLU A 261 -10.58 -8.33 19.85
N TYR A 262 -10.16 -9.44 19.24
CA TYR A 262 -8.74 -9.71 19.01
C TYR A 262 -8.10 -8.65 18.12
N ARG A 263 -8.80 -8.22 17.06
CA ARG A 263 -8.32 -7.16 16.18
C ARG A 263 -8.07 -5.88 16.99
N THR A 264 -9.06 -5.37 17.70
CA THR A 264 -8.91 -4.16 18.52
C THR A 264 -7.80 -4.29 19.55
N ALA A 265 -7.63 -5.46 20.17
CA ALA A 265 -6.65 -5.66 21.23
C ALA A 265 -5.21 -5.87 20.74
N ARG A 266 -4.99 -6.36 19.51
CA ARG A 266 -3.66 -6.83 19.04
C ARG A 266 -3.23 -6.31 17.68
N PHE A 267 -4.07 -5.59 16.94
CA PHE A 267 -3.76 -5.09 15.60
C PHE A 267 -2.46 -4.28 15.58
N ALA A 268 -2.30 -3.34 16.52
CA ALA A 268 -1.10 -2.51 16.64
C ALA A 268 0.17 -3.33 16.95
N ASN A 269 0.05 -4.36 17.80
CA ASN A 269 1.17 -5.25 18.11
C ASN A 269 1.66 -5.98 16.86
N PHE A 270 0.76 -6.57 16.07
CA PHE A 270 1.14 -7.27 14.84
C PHE A 270 1.63 -6.34 13.75
N TRP A 271 1.08 -5.12 13.68
CA TRP A 271 1.64 -4.09 12.82
C TRP A 271 3.11 -3.83 13.15
N HIS A 272 3.41 -3.56 14.43
CA HIS A 272 4.77 -3.32 14.90
C HIS A 272 5.68 -4.53 14.67
N VAL A 273 5.19 -5.76 14.90
CA VAL A 273 5.94 -6.98 14.59
C VAL A 273 6.27 -7.04 13.10
N PHE A 274 5.30 -6.89 12.21
CA PHE A 274 5.57 -6.97 10.77
C PHE A 274 6.52 -5.88 10.28
N THR A 275 6.38 -4.65 10.76
CA THR A 275 7.31 -3.56 10.39
C THR A 275 8.71 -3.81 10.94
N LYS A 276 8.85 -4.24 12.19
CA LYS A 276 10.14 -4.62 12.79
C LYS A 276 10.84 -5.73 12.01
N TYR A 277 10.09 -6.78 11.61
CA TYR A 277 10.68 -7.91 10.89
C TYR A 277 10.91 -7.65 9.40
N LEU A 278 10.36 -6.59 8.82
CA LEU A 278 10.84 -6.13 7.50
C LEU A 278 12.33 -5.73 7.58
N GLU A 279 12.84 -5.31 8.74
CA GLU A 279 14.26 -4.94 8.92
C GLU A 279 15.12 -6.12 9.39
N LEU A 280 14.56 -7.00 10.23
CA LEU A 280 15.32 -8.08 10.89
C LEU A 280 15.28 -9.43 10.16
N SER A 281 14.31 -9.66 9.27
CA SER A 281 14.13 -10.97 8.62
C SER A 281 14.89 -11.09 7.30
N GLU A 282 14.89 -12.30 6.73
CA GLU A 282 15.45 -12.50 5.40
C GLU A 282 14.60 -11.82 4.32
N PRO A 283 15.21 -11.25 3.26
CA PRO A 283 14.47 -10.59 2.18
C PRO A 283 13.40 -11.45 1.51
N SER A 284 13.53 -12.78 1.56
CA SER A 284 12.54 -13.74 1.06
C SER A 284 11.18 -13.64 1.78
N CYS A 285 11.17 -13.19 3.04
CA CYS A 285 9.96 -13.04 3.86
C CYS A 285 9.20 -11.73 3.57
N HIS A 286 9.88 -10.69 3.07
CA HIS A 286 9.33 -9.33 3.01
C HIS A 286 8.10 -9.24 2.11
N SER A 287 8.06 -9.98 1.01
CA SER A 287 6.91 -9.98 0.10
C SER A 287 5.60 -10.38 0.81
N ILE A 288 5.67 -11.37 1.70
CA ILE A 288 4.54 -11.85 2.50
C ILE A 288 4.21 -10.84 3.61
N LEU A 289 5.21 -10.25 4.25
CA LEU A 289 5.02 -9.22 5.27
C LEU A 289 4.31 -7.97 4.70
N TYR A 290 4.77 -7.43 3.56
CA TYR A 290 4.10 -6.31 2.89
C TYR A 290 2.67 -6.65 2.46
N THR A 291 2.45 -7.86 1.95
CA THR A 291 1.10 -8.31 1.57
C THR A 291 0.18 -8.36 2.80
N SER A 292 0.71 -8.84 3.93
CA SER A 292 -0.04 -8.95 5.19
C SER A 292 -0.34 -7.57 5.79
N LEU A 293 0.63 -6.66 5.80
CA LEU A 293 0.42 -5.26 6.16
C LEU A 293 -0.64 -4.59 5.27
N SER A 294 -0.63 -4.87 3.96
CA SER A 294 -1.63 -4.34 3.03
C SER A 294 -3.04 -4.85 3.36
N MET A 295 -3.18 -6.14 3.67
CA MET A 295 -4.45 -6.74 4.10
C MET A 295 -4.91 -6.21 5.47
N MET A 296 -3.98 -5.97 6.39
CA MET A 296 -4.27 -5.35 7.68
C MET A 296 -4.85 -3.93 7.49
N LEU A 297 -4.32 -3.13 6.57
CA LEU A 297 -4.88 -1.81 6.26
C LEU A 297 -6.33 -1.88 5.79
N GLU A 298 -6.72 -2.92 5.05
CA GLU A 298 -8.12 -3.10 4.61
C GLU A 298 -9.08 -3.41 5.76
N MET A 299 -8.57 -3.94 6.89
CA MET A 299 -9.35 -4.30 8.08
C MET A 299 -9.31 -3.22 9.18
N SER A 300 -8.45 -2.21 9.04
CA SER A 300 -8.18 -1.21 10.08
C SER A 300 -9.28 -0.16 10.22
N PHE A 301 -9.42 0.37 11.45
CA PHE A 301 -10.26 1.53 11.74
C PHE A 301 -9.46 2.82 11.52
N SER A 302 -10.11 3.89 11.03
CA SER A 302 -9.43 5.14 10.64
C SER A 302 -8.54 5.75 11.72
N ASP A 303 -8.96 5.64 12.98
CA ASP A 303 -8.33 6.34 14.10
C ASP A 303 -7.03 5.67 14.54
N GLU A 304 -6.94 4.34 14.42
CA GLU A 304 -5.76 3.55 14.77
C GLU A 304 -4.59 3.81 13.81
N ILE A 305 -4.89 4.02 12.52
CA ILE A 305 -3.87 4.10 11.46
C ILE A 305 -2.98 5.34 11.62
N SER A 306 -3.53 6.41 12.20
CA SER A 306 -2.80 7.65 12.44
C SER A 306 -1.55 7.46 13.31
N ARG A 307 -1.54 6.42 14.17
CA ARG A 307 -0.44 6.11 15.11
C ARG A 307 0.53 5.05 14.61
N LEU A 308 0.19 4.33 13.55
CA LEU A 308 0.98 3.20 13.07
C LEU A 308 2.23 3.67 12.35
N GLU A 309 3.41 3.14 12.66
CA GLU A 309 4.66 3.50 11.98
C GLU A 309 4.73 2.93 10.56
N VAL A 310 5.33 3.67 9.63
CA VAL A 310 5.54 3.20 8.25
C VAL A 310 7.03 2.96 8.07
N PRO A 311 7.47 1.76 7.65
CA PRO A 311 8.89 1.42 7.53
C PRO A 311 9.48 2.00 6.24
N ILE A 312 9.56 3.33 6.13
CA ILE A 312 9.97 4.04 4.90
C ILE A 312 11.36 3.63 4.44
N ASP A 313 12.31 3.48 5.36
CA ASP A 313 13.69 3.16 5.02
C ASP A 313 13.79 1.75 4.41
N GLN A 314 13.08 0.79 5.00
CA GLN A 314 13.03 -0.57 4.48
C GLN A 314 12.26 -0.67 3.15
N ILE A 315 11.20 0.13 2.97
CA ILE A 315 10.51 0.26 1.68
C ILE A 315 11.49 0.76 0.61
N VAL A 316 12.29 1.78 0.92
CA VAL A 316 13.31 2.31 -0.01
C VAL A 316 14.29 1.21 -0.41
N VAL A 317 14.78 0.40 0.55
CA VAL A 317 15.66 -0.74 0.25
C VAL A 317 14.96 -1.76 -0.65
N ASP A 318 13.73 -2.16 -0.31
CA ASP A 318 12.99 -3.20 -1.04
C ASP A 318 12.49 -2.77 -2.43
N LEU A 319 12.33 -1.47 -2.68
CA LEU A 319 12.04 -0.95 -4.02
C LEU A 319 13.16 -1.24 -5.02
N HIS A 320 14.40 -1.37 -4.56
CA HIS A 320 15.54 -1.79 -5.38
C HIS A 320 15.67 -3.31 -5.51
N SER A 321 14.95 -4.08 -4.68
CA SER A 321 14.95 -5.54 -4.70
C SER A 321 13.95 -6.08 -5.72
N LYS A 322 14.42 -6.89 -6.67
CA LYS A 322 13.57 -7.49 -7.70
C LYS A 322 12.47 -8.40 -7.11
N SER A 323 12.72 -9.08 -6.00
CA SER A 323 11.74 -9.98 -5.37
C SER A 323 10.66 -9.24 -4.58
N ASN A 324 11.00 -8.07 -4.01
CA ASN A 324 10.16 -7.40 -3.01
C ASN A 324 9.50 -6.13 -3.54
N CYS A 325 10.04 -5.51 -4.60
CA CYS A 325 9.56 -4.26 -5.18
C CYS A 325 8.05 -4.27 -5.43
N GLU A 326 7.52 -5.35 -6.02
CA GLU A 326 6.09 -5.48 -6.32
C GLU A 326 5.18 -5.46 -5.08
N ALA A 327 5.60 -6.13 -4.01
CA ALA A 327 4.87 -6.17 -2.75
C ALA A 327 4.96 -4.83 -2.02
N ALA A 328 6.16 -4.21 -1.99
CA ALA A 328 6.37 -2.89 -1.43
C ALA A 328 5.52 -1.82 -2.14
N LEU A 329 5.48 -1.83 -3.48
CA LEU A 329 4.64 -0.92 -4.27
C LEU A 329 3.15 -1.12 -3.96
N SER A 330 2.70 -2.36 -3.81
CA SER A 330 1.31 -2.68 -3.46
C SER A 330 0.95 -2.13 -2.08
N PHE A 331 1.85 -2.26 -1.11
CA PHE A 331 1.71 -1.68 0.22
C PHE A 331 1.61 -0.15 0.19
N ILE A 332 2.49 0.53 -0.57
CA ILE A 332 2.41 1.99 -0.74
C ILE A 332 1.05 2.39 -1.32
N ILE A 333 0.55 1.70 -2.34
CA ILE A 333 -0.79 1.98 -2.90
C ILE A 333 -1.88 1.82 -1.85
N ALA A 334 -1.86 0.74 -1.07
CA ALA A 334 -2.84 0.51 0.00
C ALA A 334 -2.80 1.65 1.02
N PHE A 335 -1.60 2.00 1.50
CA PHE A 335 -1.41 3.02 2.52
C PHE A 335 -1.77 4.44 2.04
N THR A 336 -1.45 4.79 0.79
CA THR A 336 -1.74 6.13 0.24
C THR A 336 -3.22 6.48 0.14
N LYS A 337 -4.10 5.46 0.10
CA LYS A 337 -5.55 5.66 0.19
C LYS A 337 -5.99 6.16 1.57
N ILE A 338 -5.19 5.89 2.60
CA ILE A 338 -5.46 6.25 3.98
C ILE A 338 -4.73 7.55 4.33
N ASP A 339 -3.40 7.57 4.20
CA ASP A 339 -2.58 8.74 4.50
C ASP A 339 -1.47 8.94 3.46
N SER A 340 -1.79 9.77 2.46
CA SER A 340 -0.80 10.16 1.45
C SER A 340 0.30 11.08 2.00
N HIS A 341 0.07 11.84 3.07
CA HIS A 341 1.02 12.85 3.53
C HIS A 341 2.30 12.23 4.07
N ARG A 342 2.18 11.10 4.78
CA ARG A 342 3.33 10.37 5.34
C ARG A 342 4.24 9.75 4.29
N MET A 343 3.74 9.58 3.07
CA MET A 343 4.52 9.13 1.91
C MET A 343 5.28 10.28 1.22
N ASN A 344 5.19 11.52 1.71
CA ASN A 344 5.90 12.67 1.18
C ASN A 344 7.36 12.74 1.69
N GLN A 345 8.13 11.67 1.51
CA GLN A 345 9.52 11.59 1.93
C GLN A 345 10.44 11.62 0.70
N SER A 346 11.43 12.52 0.69
CA SER A 346 12.29 12.73 -0.47
C SER A 346 13.08 11.48 -0.89
N ASN A 347 13.56 10.68 0.07
CA ASN A 347 14.24 9.41 -0.20
C ASN A 347 13.30 8.39 -0.87
N LEU A 348 12.05 8.26 -0.39
CA LEU A 348 11.04 7.40 -0.98
C LEU A 348 10.69 7.84 -2.41
N ILE A 349 10.47 9.14 -2.63
CA ILE A 349 10.15 9.66 -3.95
C ILE A 349 11.29 9.42 -4.95
N SER A 350 12.55 9.59 -4.53
CA SER A 350 13.71 9.26 -5.35
C SER A 350 13.78 7.77 -5.70
N ALA A 351 13.60 6.89 -4.71
CA ALA A 351 13.59 5.44 -4.93
C ALA A 351 12.45 5.00 -5.87
N LEU A 352 11.27 5.61 -5.74
CA LEU A 352 10.14 5.38 -6.66
C LEU A 352 10.42 5.85 -8.08
N LEU A 353 11.09 7.00 -8.25
CA LEU A 353 11.50 7.49 -9.57
C LEU A 353 12.48 6.52 -10.22
N GLU A 354 13.48 6.02 -9.48
CA GLU A 354 14.41 5.01 -9.97
C GLU A 354 13.72 3.69 -10.33
N ALA A 355 12.82 3.20 -9.46
CA ALA A 355 12.04 1.99 -9.73
C ALA A 355 11.13 2.16 -10.96
N SER A 356 10.58 3.37 -11.18
CA SER A 356 9.68 3.67 -12.30
C SER A 356 10.36 3.63 -13.68
N GLU A 357 11.68 3.74 -13.75
CA GLU A 357 12.42 3.58 -15.02
C GLU A 357 12.28 2.17 -15.60
N LYS A 358 11.97 1.17 -14.77
CA LYS A 358 11.86 -0.24 -15.18
C LYS A 358 10.50 -0.86 -14.85
N ASN A 359 9.72 -0.23 -13.97
CA ASN A 359 8.48 -0.78 -13.46
C ASN A 359 7.30 0.19 -13.63
N ILE A 360 6.36 -0.17 -14.51
CA ILE A 360 5.13 0.62 -14.74
C ILE A 360 4.29 0.82 -13.49
N LYS A 361 4.28 -0.14 -12.56
CA LYS A 361 3.53 0.01 -11.30
C LYS A 361 4.12 1.11 -10.43
N ALA A 362 5.44 1.24 -10.38
CA ALA A 362 6.09 2.35 -9.67
C ALA A 362 5.68 3.71 -10.27
N THR A 363 5.55 3.81 -11.59
CA THR A 363 5.02 5.03 -12.22
C THR A 363 3.56 5.28 -11.83
N ILE A 364 2.72 4.25 -11.73
CA ILE A 364 1.33 4.37 -11.26
C ILE A 364 1.28 4.82 -9.79
N VAL A 365 2.17 4.32 -8.94
CA VAL A 365 2.31 4.79 -7.55
C VAL A 365 2.64 6.28 -7.52
N LEU A 366 3.64 6.71 -8.29
CA LEU A 366 4.00 8.13 -8.41
C LEU A 366 2.83 8.99 -8.91
N MET A 367 2.05 8.52 -9.90
CA MET A 367 0.86 9.24 -10.36
C MET A 367 -0.22 9.35 -9.28
N THR A 368 -0.42 8.28 -8.51
CA THR A 368 -1.38 8.26 -7.39
C THR A 368 -0.95 9.27 -6.31
N LEU A 369 0.31 9.21 -5.90
CA LEU A 369 0.92 10.15 -4.96
C LEU A 369 0.87 11.61 -5.46
N ALA A 370 1.18 11.84 -6.74
CA ALA A 370 1.17 13.16 -7.36
C ALA A 370 -0.23 13.78 -7.46
N SER A 371 -1.30 13.04 -7.15
CA SER A 371 -2.63 13.64 -6.97
C SER A 371 -2.67 14.58 -5.75
N ASN A 372 -1.78 14.36 -4.76
CA ASN A 372 -1.54 15.30 -3.67
C ASN A 372 -0.54 16.39 -4.13
N LYS A 373 -0.94 17.67 -4.01
CA LYS A 373 -0.12 18.81 -4.45
C LYS A 373 1.24 18.89 -3.73
N ALA A 374 1.30 18.59 -2.43
CA ALA A 374 2.54 18.67 -1.67
C ALA A 374 3.56 17.64 -2.20
N ILE A 375 3.10 16.42 -2.44
CA ILE A 375 3.93 15.34 -3.00
C ILE A 375 4.31 15.62 -4.45
N ALA A 376 3.36 16.12 -5.26
CA ALA A 376 3.65 16.56 -6.62
C ALA A 376 4.76 17.63 -6.66
N LYS A 377 4.80 18.55 -5.68
CA LYS A 377 5.88 19.52 -5.54
C LYS A 377 7.22 18.85 -5.25
N THR A 378 7.24 17.83 -4.40
CA THR A 378 8.44 17.03 -4.10
C THR A 378 8.92 16.27 -5.34
N ILE A 379 8.00 15.62 -6.08
CA ILE A 379 8.31 14.89 -7.32
C ILE A 379 8.87 15.82 -8.40
N ILE A 380 8.42 17.08 -8.49
CA ILE A 380 8.97 18.04 -9.47
C ILE A 380 10.50 18.12 -9.35
N GLY A 381 11.04 18.25 -8.13
CA GLY A 381 12.49 18.29 -7.89
C GLY A 381 13.23 19.22 -8.85
N ASP A 382 14.28 18.69 -9.48
CA ASP A 382 15.05 19.34 -10.56
C ASP A 382 14.46 19.09 -11.97
N GLY A 383 13.40 18.28 -12.07
CA GLY A 383 12.74 17.89 -13.31
C GLY A 383 13.48 16.87 -14.17
N ASN A 384 14.64 16.35 -13.76
CA ASN A 384 15.48 15.49 -14.60
C ASN A 384 14.82 14.16 -14.95
N TRP A 385 13.95 13.64 -14.08
CA TRP A 385 13.17 12.43 -14.35
C TRP A 385 12.29 12.56 -15.60
N ALA A 386 11.82 13.76 -15.95
CA ALA A 386 10.96 13.97 -17.12
C ALA A 386 11.73 13.84 -18.45
N LEU A 387 13.07 13.79 -18.39
CA LEU A 387 13.96 13.49 -19.51
C LEU A 387 14.30 11.99 -19.61
N LYS A 388 13.77 11.15 -18.72
CA LYS A 388 13.92 9.68 -18.72
C LYS A 388 12.63 8.97 -19.14
N ASP A 389 12.73 7.70 -19.49
CA ASP A 389 11.58 6.83 -19.78
C ASP A 389 11.11 6.13 -18.49
N LEU A 390 9.82 6.23 -18.15
CA LEU A 390 9.28 5.72 -16.88
C LEU A 390 8.12 4.70 -17.02
N PRO A 391 8.32 3.46 -17.47
CA PRO A 391 9.46 2.90 -18.21
C PRO A 391 9.35 3.22 -19.71
N ALA A 392 8.27 3.89 -20.13
CA ALA A 392 8.09 4.41 -21.48
C ALA A 392 7.78 5.91 -21.42
N ILE A 393 8.10 6.62 -22.50
CA ILE A 393 7.85 8.07 -22.61
C ILE A 393 6.38 8.45 -22.37
N VAL A 394 5.42 7.58 -22.73
CA VAL A 394 3.97 7.79 -22.48
C VAL A 394 3.64 7.91 -21.01
N ASP A 395 4.35 7.16 -20.18
CA ASP A 395 4.12 7.13 -18.75
C ASP A 395 4.83 8.30 -18.06
N THR A 396 6.01 8.70 -18.57
CA THR A 396 6.65 9.97 -18.20
C THR A 396 5.73 11.16 -18.48
N LEU A 397 5.11 11.21 -19.68
CA LEU A 397 4.15 12.25 -20.02
C LEU A 397 2.92 12.22 -19.12
N ARG A 398 2.37 11.04 -18.82
CA ARG A 398 1.21 10.91 -17.92
C ARG A 398 1.52 11.44 -16.53
N LEU A 399 2.66 11.07 -15.94
CA LEU A 399 3.09 11.60 -14.64
C LEU A 399 3.26 13.12 -14.69
N PHE A 400 3.91 13.64 -15.74
CA PHE A 400 4.05 15.07 -15.96
C PHE A 400 2.69 15.78 -16.01
N LEU A 401 1.70 15.20 -16.71
CA LEU A 401 0.36 15.78 -16.82
C LEU A 401 -0.42 15.74 -15.50
N VAL A 402 -0.26 14.69 -14.68
CA VAL A 402 -0.86 14.62 -13.33
C VAL A 402 -0.31 15.77 -12.49
N ILE A 403 1.01 15.96 -12.47
CA ILE A 403 1.66 17.06 -11.74
C ILE A 403 1.21 18.43 -12.30
N PHE A 404 1.18 18.58 -13.63
CA PHE A 404 0.78 19.81 -14.31
C PHE A 404 -0.70 20.18 -14.12
N SER A 405 -1.54 19.21 -13.73
CA SER A 405 -2.95 19.46 -13.40
C SER A 405 -3.08 20.45 -12.23
N HIS A 406 -2.12 20.44 -11.29
CA HIS A 406 -2.03 21.38 -10.18
C HIS A 406 -1.66 22.78 -10.67
N GLN A 407 -2.65 23.65 -10.84
CA GLN A 407 -2.46 25.01 -11.36
C GLN A 407 -1.39 25.80 -10.59
N LYS A 408 -1.32 25.64 -9.27
CA LYS A 408 -0.35 26.31 -8.39
C LYS A 408 1.11 25.85 -8.59
N LEU A 409 1.35 24.74 -9.30
CA LEU A 409 2.70 24.23 -9.59
C LEU A 409 3.19 24.62 -10.99
N ARG A 410 2.34 25.19 -11.84
CA ARG A 410 2.72 25.51 -13.24
C ARG A 410 3.81 26.56 -13.34
N SER A 411 3.87 27.53 -12.42
CA SER A 411 4.99 28.49 -12.36
C SER A 411 6.31 27.78 -12.07
N LEU A 412 6.32 26.89 -11.07
CA LEU A 412 7.49 26.11 -10.69
C LEU A 412 7.99 25.21 -11.83
N ILE A 413 7.08 24.50 -12.50
CA ILE A 413 7.41 23.65 -13.66
C ILE A 413 8.08 24.46 -14.78
N VAL A 414 7.61 25.70 -14.99
CA VAL A 414 8.14 26.58 -16.04
C VAL A 414 9.42 27.26 -15.60
N GLU A 415 9.80 27.21 -14.33
CA GLU A 415 11.09 27.71 -13.86
C GLU A 415 12.20 26.69 -14.11
N LEU A 416 11.88 25.39 -14.14
CA LEU A 416 12.82 24.30 -14.44
C LEU A 416 13.69 24.60 -15.67
N GLU A 417 15.00 24.40 -15.55
CA GLU A 417 15.96 24.68 -16.61
C GLU A 417 15.69 23.84 -17.85
N ASN A 418 15.34 22.56 -17.63
CA ASN A 418 15.06 21.59 -18.67
C ASN A 418 13.64 21.65 -19.25
N PHE A 419 12.76 22.55 -18.79
CA PHE A 419 11.37 22.64 -19.28
C PHE A 419 11.24 22.68 -20.82
N PRO A 420 12.02 23.50 -21.56
CA PRO A 420 11.97 23.47 -23.02
C PRO A 420 12.41 22.12 -23.63
N MET A 421 13.38 21.45 -23.00
CA MET A 421 13.86 20.14 -23.45
C MET A 421 12.80 19.06 -23.25
N ILE A 422 12.09 19.08 -22.11
CA ILE A 422 10.97 18.17 -21.83
C ILE A 422 9.88 18.32 -22.92
N LEU A 423 9.49 19.55 -23.27
CA LEU A 423 8.49 19.77 -24.31
C LEU A 423 8.95 19.30 -25.69
N ASN A 424 10.20 19.60 -26.06
CA ASN A 424 10.80 19.14 -27.32
C ASN A 424 10.83 17.61 -27.39
N ARG A 425 11.19 16.96 -26.30
CA ARG A 425 11.23 15.51 -26.20
C ARG A 425 9.86 14.90 -26.49
N PHE A 426 8.81 15.39 -25.84
CA PHE A 426 7.44 14.93 -26.12
C PHE A 426 7.05 15.16 -27.59
N LEU A 427 7.41 16.29 -28.20
CA LEU A 427 7.11 16.53 -29.61
C LEU A 427 7.81 15.54 -30.54
N VAL A 428 9.11 15.32 -30.34
CA VAL A 428 9.95 14.51 -31.23
C VAL A 428 9.63 13.04 -31.09
N GLU A 429 9.54 12.52 -29.86
CA GLU A 429 9.42 11.07 -29.63
C GLU A 429 8.03 10.51 -29.96
N PHE A 430 6.94 11.26 -29.74
CA PHE A 430 5.61 10.78 -30.11
C PHE A 430 5.16 11.19 -31.52
N SER A 431 5.58 12.38 -31.98
CA SER A 431 5.25 12.95 -33.30
C SER A 431 3.81 12.70 -33.78
N SER A 432 2.80 12.81 -32.91
CA SER A 432 1.39 12.54 -33.24
C SER A 432 0.49 13.78 -33.04
N PRO A 433 -0.65 13.88 -33.75
CA PRO A 433 -1.57 15.03 -33.61
C PRO A 433 -2.08 15.25 -32.19
N GLY A 434 -2.30 14.16 -31.45
CA GLY A 434 -2.73 14.22 -30.05
C GLY A 434 -1.66 14.86 -29.14
N ILE A 435 -0.40 14.54 -29.35
CA ILE A 435 0.70 15.05 -28.53
C ILE A 435 1.01 16.51 -28.86
N ILE A 436 0.94 16.90 -30.13
CA ILE A 436 1.02 18.30 -30.55
C ILE A 436 -0.06 19.12 -29.82
N THR A 437 -1.28 18.58 -29.72
CA THR A 437 -2.39 19.22 -29.00
C THR A 437 -2.12 19.34 -27.50
N ILE A 438 -1.57 18.29 -26.88
CA ILE A 438 -1.20 18.28 -25.46
C ILE A 438 -0.12 19.34 -25.17
N VAL A 439 0.96 19.35 -25.95
CA VAL A 439 2.07 20.32 -25.78
C VAL A 439 1.59 21.75 -26.02
N CYS A 440 0.74 21.97 -27.03
CA CYS A 440 0.09 23.27 -27.23
C CYS A 440 -0.71 23.70 -26.00
N THR A 441 -1.47 22.77 -25.42
CA THR A 441 -2.28 23.04 -24.21
C THR A 441 -1.41 23.36 -23.00
N ILE A 442 -0.28 22.67 -22.81
CA ILE A 442 0.68 22.95 -21.74
C ILE A 442 1.18 24.39 -21.85
N VAL A 443 1.72 24.79 -23.01
CA VAL A 443 2.27 26.14 -23.22
C VAL A 443 1.21 27.24 -23.09
N ARG A 444 -0.04 26.94 -23.43
CA ARG A 444 -1.16 27.89 -23.27
C ARG A 444 -1.64 28.05 -21.83
N ARG A 445 -1.31 27.12 -20.94
CA ARG A 445 -1.77 27.10 -19.54
C ARG A 445 -0.74 27.59 -18.52
N ILE A 446 0.47 27.91 -18.99
CA ILE A 446 1.53 28.46 -18.15
C ILE A 446 1.45 29.99 -18.07
N PRO A 447 1.98 30.61 -16.99
CA PRO A 447 2.07 32.06 -16.88
C PRO A 447 3.15 32.61 -17.84
N LEU A 448 2.83 32.64 -19.12
CA LEU A 448 3.78 33.01 -20.18
C LEU A 448 4.19 34.48 -20.06
N ASN A 449 5.49 34.74 -20.15
CA ASN A 449 6.08 36.07 -20.21
C ASN A 449 7.20 36.11 -21.25
N GLN A 450 7.77 37.31 -21.48
CA GLN A 450 8.83 37.50 -22.48
C GLN A 450 10.07 36.65 -22.20
N GLN A 451 10.47 36.47 -20.94
CA GLN A 451 11.64 35.68 -20.57
C GLN A 451 11.43 34.20 -20.88
N ILE A 452 10.28 33.65 -20.51
CA ILE A 452 9.91 32.26 -20.80
C ILE A 452 9.84 32.03 -22.31
N ALA A 453 9.19 32.92 -23.06
CA ALA A 453 9.10 32.81 -24.52
C ALA A 453 10.47 32.85 -25.19
N ARG A 454 11.37 33.74 -24.74
CA ARG A 454 12.78 33.78 -25.21
C ARG A 454 13.53 32.49 -24.88
N ARG A 455 13.28 31.90 -23.71
CA ARG A 455 13.89 30.62 -23.31
C ARG A 455 13.40 29.47 -24.18
N LEU A 456 12.11 29.40 -24.46
CA LEU A 456 11.53 28.44 -25.41
C LEU A 456 12.16 28.60 -26.80
N ALA A 457 12.22 29.82 -27.32
CA ALA A 457 12.84 30.13 -28.62
C ALA A 457 14.33 29.75 -28.67
N LYS A 458 15.11 30.15 -27.67
CA LYS A 458 16.57 29.86 -27.59
C LYS A 458 16.85 28.37 -27.58
N ASN A 459 15.98 27.56 -26.98
CA ASN A 459 16.08 26.10 -26.93
C ASN A 459 15.39 25.41 -28.12
N GLY A 460 15.08 26.16 -29.19
CA GLY A 460 14.54 25.60 -30.44
C GLY A 460 13.10 25.11 -30.37
N PHE A 461 12.36 25.37 -29.28
CA PHE A 461 11.01 24.83 -29.11
C PHE A 461 10.05 25.25 -30.22
N ILE A 462 10.08 26.54 -30.61
CA ILE A 462 9.16 27.07 -31.63
C ILE A 462 9.39 26.36 -32.97
N THR A 463 10.65 26.26 -33.39
CA THR A 463 11.03 25.59 -34.64
C THR A 463 10.67 24.11 -34.61
N THR A 464 10.96 23.40 -33.52
CA THR A 464 10.60 21.98 -33.36
C THR A 464 9.09 21.79 -33.43
N PHE A 465 8.31 22.59 -32.70
CA PHE A 465 6.85 22.51 -32.72
C PHE A 465 6.29 22.74 -34.12
N ILE A 466 6.76 23.78 -34.84
CA ILE A 466 6.31 24.08 -36.20
C ILE A 466 6.61 22.90 -37.12
N LYS A 467 7.85 22.39 -37.13
CA LYS A 467 8.25 21.27 -38.00
C LYS A 467 7.45 20.01 -37.70
N THR A 468 7.32 19.62 -36.44
CA THR A 468 6.53 18.45 -36.03
C THR A 468 5.07 18.57 -36.44
N ALA A 469 4.47 19.76 -36.29
CA ALA A 469 3.07 19.99 -36.66
C ALA A 469 2.84 20.02 -38.18
N LEU A 470 3.76 20.58 -38.96
CA LEU A 470 3.69 20.58 -40.43
C LEU A 470 3.88 19.17 -41.01
N ASN A 471 4.73 18.36 -40.40
CA ASN A 471 4.96 16.98 -40.81
C ASN A 471 3.78 16.05 -40.45
N ASN A 472 2.95 16.44 -39.49
CA ASN A 472 1.74 15.72 -39.09
C ASN A 472 0.52 16.20 -39.88
N ASN A 473 0.43 15.79 -41.14
CA ASN A 473 -0.71 16.11 -41.99
C ASN A 473 -1.91 15.20 -41.69
N ASP A 474 -2.68 15.53 -40.65
CA ASP A 474 -3.87 14.78 -40.30
C ASP A 474 -5.11 15.27 -41.05
N GLU A 475 -5.98 14.34 -41.50
CA GLU A 475 -7.18 14.65 -42.28
C GLU A 475 -8.12 15.64 -41.56
N LYS A 476 -8.12 15.61 -40.23
CA LYS A 476 -8.95 16.46 -39.36
C LYS A 476 -8.30 17.82 -39.07
N LYS A 477 -7.08 18.06 -39.55
CA LYS A 477 -6.27 19.28 -39.36
C LYS A 477 -6.10 19.69 -37.89
N ILE A 478 -6.08 18.72 -36.98
CA ILE A 478 -5.87 18.88 -35.53
C ILE A 478 -4.50 19.49 -35.26
N SER A 479 -3.46 19.01 -35.94
CA SER A 479 -2.10 19.51 -35.81
C SER A 479 -2.00 20.95 -36.31
N SER A 480 -2.65 21.24 -37.44
CA SER A 480 -2.74 22.60 -38.00
C SER A 480 -3.46 23.57 -37.06
N HIS A 481 -4.57 23.13 -36.45
CA HIS A 481 -5.29 23.94 -35.47
C HIS A 481 -4.43 24.24 -34.24
N SER A 482 -3.76 23.22 -33.68
CA SER A 482 -2.86 23.36 -32.54
C SER A 482 -1.67 24.27 -32.84
N LEU A 483 -1.17 24.22 -34.08
CA LEU A 483 -0.11 25.09 -34.57
C LEU A 483 -0.55 26.56 -34.65
N LEU A 484 -1.72 26.85 -35.18
CA LEU A 484 -2.23 28.22 -35.19
C LEU A 484 -2.46 28.75 -33.76
N LEU A 485 -2.93 27.89 -32.84
CA LEU A 485 -3.07 28.23 -31.43
C LEU A 485 -1.72 28.56 -30.77
N ILE A 486 -0.64 27.82 -31.07
CA ILE A 486 0.68 28.12 -30.49
C ILE A 486 1.23 29.43 -31.04
N VAL A 487 1.06 29.70 -32.33
CA VAL A 487 1.43 30.98 -32.96
C VAL A 487 0.69 32.12 -32.26
N ASN A 488 -0.63 32.00 -32.08
CA ASN A 488 -1.42 33.02 -31.39
C ASN A 488 -0.95 33.31 -29.96
N THR A 489 -0.39 32.30 -29.30
CA THR A 489 0.06 32.35 -27.91
C THR A 489 1.46 32.95 -27.80
N LEU A 490 2.38 32.54 -28.68
CA LEU A 490 3.79 32.91 -28.61
C LEU A 490 4.14 34.15 -29.44
N ALA A 491 3.40 34.46 -30.52
CA ALA A 491 3.69 35.61 -31.39
C ALA A 491 3.83 36.96 -30.64
N PRO A 492 3.04 37.27 -29.59
CA PRO A 492 3.23 38.50 -28.83
C PRO A 492 4.58 38.62 -28.11
N TYR A 493 5.30 37.50 -27.91
CA TYR A 493 6.52 37.43 -27.11
C TYR A 493 7.74 36.87 -27.88
N GLY A 494 7.50 36.17 -28.98
CA GLY A 494 8.53 35.46 -29.74
C GLY A 494 9.32 36.35 -30.70
N ARG A 495 10.39 35.81 -31.27
CA ARG A 495 11.15 36.47 -32.32
C ARG A 495 10.52 36.14 -33.66
N SER A 496 10.40 37.13 -34.54
CA SER A 496 9.84 36.94 -35.88
C SER A 496 10.54 35.87 -36.70
N ALA A 497 11.86 35.76 -36.57
CA ALA A 497 12.64 34.78 -37.33
C ALA A 497 12.12 33.34 -37.15
N ASP A 498 11.67 33.00 -35.95
CA ASP A 498 11.20 31.65 -35.62
C ASP A 498 9.85 31.31 -36.28
N PHE A 499 9.09 32.34 -36.70
CA PHE A 499 7.78 32.19 -37.33
C PHE A 499 7.80 32.39 -38.85
N LEU A 500 8.94 32.74 -39.46
CA LEU A 500 8.97 32.98 -40.91
C LEU A 500 8.61 31.73 -41.72
N GLU A 501 9.05 30.55 -41.27
CA GLU A 501 8.81 29.27 -41.94
C GLU A 501 7.32 28.89 -42.00
N ILE A 502 6.49 29.39 -41.08
CA ILE A 502 5.07 29.02 -41.01
C ILE A 502 4.16 29.89 -41.89
N ILE A 503 4.66 31.05 -42.35
CA ILE A 503 3.82 32.04 -43.05
C ILE A 503 3.17 31.47 -44.33
N PRO A 504 3.90 30.78 -45.23
CA PRO A 504 3.28 30.17 -46.41
C PRO A 504 2.17 29.19 -46.04
N PHE A 505 2.38 28.40 -44.98
CA PHE A 505 1.37 27.47 -44.48
C PHE A 505 0.12 28.18 -43.96
N ILE A 506 0.28 29.27 -43.19
CA ILE A 506 -0.86 30.10 -42.75
C ILE A 506 -1.63 30.63 -43.95
N GLY A 507 -0.93 31.08 -45.01
CA GLY A 507 -1.54 31.56 -46.25
C GLY A 507 -2.44 30.51 -46.91
N SER A 508 -1.97 29.26 -46.95
CA SER A 508 -2.77 28.14 -47.46
C SER A 508 -4.06 27.90 -46.65
N LEU A 509 -4.03 28.15 -45.34
CA LEU A 509 -5.16 27.96 -44.43
C LEU A 509 -6.15 29.13 -44.42
N LEU A 510 -5.80 30.30 -44.96
CA LEU A 510 -6.74 31.42 -45.09
C LEU A 510 -7.93 31.07 -45.99
N ASN A 511 -7.73 30.17 -46.96
CA ASN A 511 -8.81 29.68 -47.83
C ASN A 511 -9.52 28.42 -47.28
N ASP A 512 -9.10 27.91 -46.12
CA ASP A 512 -9.70 26.73 -45.50
C ASP A 512 -11.02 27.06 -44.80
N ARG A 513 -12.06 26.26 -45.03
CA ARG A 513 -13.40 26.52 -44.46
C ARG A 513 -13.45 26.44 -42.93
N ASN A 514 -12.63 25.60 -42.32
CA ASN A 514 -12.68 25.32 -40.88
C ASN A 514 -11.61 26.11 -40.11
N LEU A 515 -10.49 26.45 -40.76
CA LEU A 515 -9.35 27.09 -40.11
C LEU A 515 -9.12 28.55 -40.51
N CYS A 516 -9.84 29.09 -41.50
CA CYS A 516 -9.68 30.47 -41.96
C CYS A 516 -9.76 31.50 -40.82
N GLU A 517 -10.72 31.34 -39.88
CA GLU A 517 -10.87 32.31 -38.78
C GLU A 517 -9.63 32.37 -37.89
N ILE A 518 -9.13 31.20 -37.46
CA ILE A 518 -7.96 31.12 -36.60
C ILE A 518 -6.67 31.46 -37.36
N ALA A 519 -6.57 31.10 -38.64
CA ALA A 519 -5.44 31.46 -39.51
C ALA A 519 -5.37 32.98 -39.72
N SER A 520 -6.51 33.62 -39.97
CA SER A 520 -6.60 35.07 -40.11
C SER A 520 -6.20 35.80 -38.83
N TYR A 521 -6.52 35.22 -37.66
CA TYR A 521 -6.11 35.77 -36.38
C TYR A 521 -4.60 35.62 -36.16
N SER A 522 -4.01 34.46 -36.50
CA SER A 522 -2.56 34.24 -36.45
C SER A 522 -1.78 35.19 -37.35
N ALA A 523 -2.27 35.43 -38.57
CA ALA A 523 -1.69 36.42 -39.48
C ALA A 523 -1.63 37.82 -38.86
N VAL A 524 -2.74 38.30 -38.28
CA VAL A 524 -2.79 39.60 -37.59
C VAL A 524 -1.82 39.67 -36.41
N LYS A 525 -1.66 38.58 -35.66
CA LYS A 525 -0.72 38.55 -34.52
C LYS A 525 0.73 38.67 -34.97
N LEU A 526 1.09 37.95 -36.02
CA LEU A 526 2.43 37.99 -36.61
C LEU A 526 2.71 39.31 -37.37
N ALA A 527 1.68 39.99 -37.88
CA ALA A 527 1.79 41.28 -38.57
C ALA A 527 2.28 42.45 -37.68
N ASN A 528 2.49 42.24 -36.38
CA ASN A 528 3.16 43.23 -35.54
C ASN A 528 4.69 43.26 -35.76
N ASP A 529 5.24 42.32 -36.53
CA ASP A 529 6.65 42.30 -36.90
C ASP A 529 6.85 42.49 -38.42
N LYS A 530 7.71 43.46 -38.76
CA LYS A 530 8.00 43.87 -40.14
C LYS A 530 8.54 42.76 -41.03
N LYS A 531 9.32 41.83 -40.48
CA LYS A 531 9.85 40.69 -41.25
C LYS A 531 8.73 39.74 -41.63
N CYS A 532 7.80 39.50 -40.71
CA CYS A 532 6.62 38.67 -40.96
C CYS A 532 5.69 39.35 -41.98
N VAL A 533 5.43 40.66 -41.86
CA VAL A 533 4.63 41.42 -42.84
C VAL A 533 5.22 41.30 -44.25
N LYS A 534 6.53 41.56 -44.41
CA LYS A 534 7.20 41.42 -45.71
C LYS A 534 7.06 40.03 -46.32
N MET A 535 7.10 38.99 -45.50
CA MET A 535 6.90 37.61 -45.98
C MET A 535 5.44 37.36 -46.33
N MET A 536 4.48 37.85 -45.54
CA MET A 536 3.04 37.71 -45.82
C MET A 536 2.61 38.42 -47.10
N LEU A 537 3.18 39.59 -47.39
CA LEU A 537 2.93 40.30 -48.66
C LEU A 537 3.47 39.50 -49.86
N LYS A 538 4.62 38.83 -49.70
CA LYS A 538 5.12 37.91 -50.75
C LYS A 538 4.19 36.71 -50.98
N GLU A 539 3.48 36.29 -49.94
CA GLU A 539 2.49 35.21 -49.99
C GLU A 539 1.06 35.72 -50.30
N ASN A 540 0.91 36.98 -50.75
CA ASN A 540 -0.37 37.61 -51.16
C ASN A 540 -1.46 37.62 -50.07
N PHE A 541 -1.10 37.88 -48.81
CA PHE A 541 -2.07 37.98 -47.71
C PHE A 541 -2.97 39.20 -47.84
N ASP A 542 -2.44 40.30 -48.34
CA ASP A 542 -3.13 41.55 -48.66
C ASP A 542 -4.33 41.29 -49.59
N ASP A 543 -4.11 40.60 -50.71
CA ASP A 543 -5.16 40.20 -51.65
C ASP A 543 -6.30 39.46 -50.98
N PHE A 544 -5.97 38.50 -50.10
CA PHE A 544 -6.96 37.75 -49.35
C PHE A 544 -7.75 38.68 -48.42
N PHE A 545 -7.07 39.54 -47.66
CA PHE A 545 -7.72 40.38 -46.68
C PHE A 545 -8.57 41.47 -47.32
N GLU A 546 -8.11 42.15 -48.38
CA GLU A 546 -8.89 43.15 -49.12
C GLU A 546 -10.22 42.58 -49.65
N LYS A 547 -10.18 41.40 -50.26
CA LYS A 547 -11.39 40.70 -50.75
C LYS A 547 -12.39 40.44 -49.62
N ASN A 548 -11.88 40.18 -48.43
CA ASN A 548 -12.66 39.69 -47.29
C ASN A 548 -13.06 40.78 -46.28
N VAL A 549 -12.53 42.01 -46.35
CA VAL A 549 -12.94 43.15 -45.49
C VAL A 549 -14.45 43.42 -45.54
N LYS A 550 -15.04 43.37 -46.74
CA LYS A 550 -16.46 43.71 -46.95
C LYS A 550 -17.36 42.49 -47.16
N LYS A 551 -16.83 41.41 -47.74
CA LYS A 551 -17.63 40.33 -48.33
C LYS A 551 -17.56 38.99 -47.59
N HIS A 552 -16.68 38.80 -46.59
CA HIS A 552 -16.59 37.52 -45.91
C HIS A 552 -17.81 37.24 -45.02
N LYS A 553 -18.27 35.99 -45.01
CA LYS A 553 -19.42 35.52 -44.20
C LYS A 553 -19.17 35.50 -42.68
N SER A 554 -17.91 35.67 -42.25
CA SER A 554 -17.49 35.56 -40.84
C SER A 554 -17.05 36.93 -40.34
N ASP A 555 -17.68 37.38 -39.27
CA ASP A 555 -17.39 38.66 -38.62
C ASP A 555 -15.99 38.70 -38.01
N ILE A 556 -15.45 37.54 -37.64
CA ILE A 556 -14.10 37.41 -37.10
C ILE A 556 -13.09 37.69 -38.22
N VAL A 557 -13.26 37.06 -39.38
CA VAL A 557 -12.37 37.28 -40.54
C VAL A 557 -12.45 38.72 -41.02
N ARG A 558 -13.65 39.31 -41.11
CA ARG A 558 -13.80 40.74 -41.48
C ARG A 558 -13.06 41.67 -40.52
N ARG A 559 -13.16 41.42 -39.21
CA ARG A 559 -12.44 42.21 -38.19
C ARG A 559 -10.93 42.03 -38.29
N ASN A 560 -10.46 40.80 -38.48
CA ASN A 560 -9.04 40.50 -38.65
C ASN A 560 -8.49 41.14 -39.94
N ALA A 561 -9.25 41.12 -41.03
CA ALA A 561 -8.87 41.77 -42.30
C ALA A 561 -8.64 43.26 -42.14
N LYS A 562 -9.57 43.98 -41.50
CA LYS A 562 -9.40 45.40 -41.21
C LYS A 562 -8.15 45.65 -40.36
N LYS A 563 -7.92 44.83 -39.32
CA LYS A 563 -6.74 44.97 -38.47
C LYS A 563 -5.44 44.70 -39.21
N PHE A 564 -5.41 43.69 -40.08
CA PHE A 564 -4.24 43.36 -40.88
C PHE A 564 -3.87 44.49 -41.82
N LEU A 565 -4.84 45.00 -42.59
CA LEU A 565 -4.60 46.12 -43.53
C LEU A 565 -4.12 47.38 -42.80
N LEU A 566 -4.70 47.69 -41.63
CA LEU A 566 -4.23 48.80 -40.80
C LEU A 566 -2.81 48.63 -40.25
N LEU A 567 -2.29 47.40 -40.15
CA LEU A 567 -0.92 47.14 -39.70
C LEU A 567 0.07 47.29 -40.85
N ILE A 568 -0.28 46.84 -42.06
CA ILE A 568 0.59 46.97 -43.24
C ILE A 568 0.63 48.40 -43.79
N ASP A 569 -0.46 49.18 -43.67
CA ASP A 569 -0.50 50.59 -44.08
C ASP A 569 0.41 51.51 -43.24
N LYS A 570 0.88 51.02 -42.09
CA LYS A 570 1.79 51.73 -41.18
C LYS A 570 3.27 51.44 -41.46
N GLU A 571 3.57 50.48 -42.34
CA GLU A 571 4.93 50.16 -42.76
C GLU A 571 5.31 50.88 -44.04
#